data_AF-A0A520R1J4-F1
#
_entry.id   AF-A0A520R1J4-F1
#
_cell.length_a   1.000
_cell.length_b   1.000
_cell.length_c   1.000
_cell.angle_alpha   90.00
_cell.angle_beta   90.00
_cell.angle_gamma   90.00
#
_symmetry.space_group_name_H-M   'P 1'
#
loop_
_entity.id
_entity.type
_entity.pdbx_description
1 polymer ?
#
loop_
_entity_poly.entity_id
_entity_poly.type
_entity_poly.pdbx_seq_one_letter_code
_entity_poly.pdbx_strand_id
1 'polypeptide(L)' 'MLVLSRKKDESVVINNDIRIVVVEIRGDKVRLGV' A
#
# COMPACT_ATOMS: atom_id res chain seq x y z
N MET A 1 -3.18 -15.74 5.60
CA MET A 1 -2.48 -14.84 4.66
C MET A 1 -3.55 -14.09 3.87
N LEU A 2 -3.56 -12.76 3.91
CA LEU A 2 -4.50 -11.92 3.16
C LEU A 2 -3.72 -11.22 2.04
N VAL A 3 -4.19 -11.32 0.80
CA VAL A 3 -3.53 -10.73 -0.38
C VAL A 3 -4.48 -9.73 -1.01
N LEU A 4 -4.06 -8.48 -1.14
CA LEU A 4 -4.83 -7.39 -1.71
C LEU A 4 -4.00 -6.70 -2.80
N SER A 5 -4.45 -6.76 -4.04
CA SER A 5 -3.82 -6.03 -5.14
C SER A 5 -4.07 -4.53 -4.98
N ARG A 6 -3.01 -3.72 -5.01
CA ARG A 6 -3.08 -2.25 -4.94
C ARG A 6 -2.38 -1.62 -6.15
N LYS A 7 -2.92 -0.50 -6.64
CA LYS A 7 -2.26 0.39 -7.62
C LYS A 7 -1.61 1.58 -6.91
N LYS A 8 -0.84 2.38 -7.65
CA LYS A 8 -0.30 3.66 -7.16
C LYS A 8 -1.45 4.52 -6.59
N ASP A 9 -1.19 5.18 -5.47
CA ASP A 9 -2.09 6.04 -4.70
C ASP A 9 -3.26 5.31 -4.00
N GLU A 10 -3.37 3.98 -4.14
CA GLU A 10 -4.32 3.19 -3.34
C GLU A 10 -3.76 2.85 -1.96
N SER A 11 -4.67 2.65 -1.00
CA SER A 11 -4.31 2.34 0.39
C SER A 11 -4.99 1.09 0.94
N VAL A 12 -4.39 0.53 1.98
CA VAL A 12 -4.97 -0.49 2.86
C VAL A 12 -5.13 0.11 4.26
N VAL A 13 -6.31 -0.02 4.84
CA VAL A 13 -6.59 0.41 6.21
C VAL A 13 -6.62 -0.83 7.11
N ILE A 14 -5.85 -0.80 8.20
CA ILE A 14 -5.79 -1.88 9.19
C ILE A 14 -6.31 -1.33 10.52
N ASN A 15 -7.33 -1.98 11.08
CA ASN A 15 -7.94 -1.64 12.37
C ASN A 15 -8.37 -0.16 12.51
N ASN A 16 -8.62 0.55 11.41
CA ASN A 16 -8.92 1.99 11.34
C ASN A 16 -7.80 2.95 11.80
N ASP A 17 -6.73 2.45 12.41
CA ASP A 17 -5.65 3.28 12.97
C ASP A 17 -4.44 3.40 12.04
N ILE A 18 -4.25 2.42 11.16
CA ILE A 18 -3.08 2.33 10.28
C ILE A 18 -3.53 2.43 8.83
N ARG A 19 -2.92 3.34 8.06
CA ARG A 19 -3.17 3.49 6.63
C ARG A 19 -1.87 3.30 5.86
N ILE A 20 -1.75 2.18 5.16
CA ILE A 20 -0.61 1.92 4.28
C ILE A 20 -0.97 2.42 2.87
N VAL A 21 -0.19 3.32 2.29
CA VAL A 21 -0.42 3.87 0.94
C VAL A 21 0.69 3.42 -0.01
N VAL A 22 0.33 2.99 -1.22
CA VAL A 22 1.29 2.73 -2.30
C VAL A 22 1.68 4.06 -2.95
N VAL A 23 2.80 4.65 -2.52
CA VAL A 23 3.23 5.98 -2.97
C VAL A 23 3.80 5.92 -4.40
N GLU A 24 4.62 4.92 -4.69
CA GLU A 24 5.28 4.81 -6.00
C GLU A 24 5.68 3.36 -6.30
N ILE A 25 5.63 2.98 -7.57
CA ILE A 25 6.11 1.70 -8.09
C ILE A 25 7.20 2.00 -9.13
N ARG A 26 8.43 1.55 -8.90
CA ARG A 26 9.58 1.67 -9.82
C ARG A 26 10.17 0.30 -10.08
N GLY A 27 9.82 -0.30 -11.22
CA GLY A 27 10.24 -1.66 -11.55
C GLY A 27 9.74 -2.66 -10.51
N ASP A 28 10.65 -3.35 -9.84
CA ASP A 28 10.41 -4.29 -8.74
C ASP A 28 10.33 -3.63 -7.36
N LYS A 29 10.64 -2.33 -7.25
CA LYS A 29 10.61 -1.59 -5.98
C LYS A 29 9.29 -0.87 -5.78
N VAL A 30 8.78 -0.93 -4.56
CA VAL A 30 7.56 -0.23 -4.13
C VAL A 30 7.88 0.65 -2.93
N ARG A 31 7.44 1.91 -2.98
CA ARG A 31 7.46 2.83 -1.84
C ARG A 31 6.11 2.79 -1.13
N LEU A 32 6.13 2.51 0.17
CA LEU A 32 4.95 2.51 1.03
C LEU A 32 5.02 3.70 1.99
N GLY A 33 3.92 4.39 2.18
CA GLY A 33 3.68 5.32 3.29
C GLY A 33 2.84 4.62 4.37
N VAL A 34 3.01 5.01 5.63
CA VAL A 34 2.26 4.49 6.80
C VAL A 34 1.69 5.66 7.59
#